data_AF-A0A641AQU1-F1
#
_entry.id   AF-A0A641AQU1-F1
#
_cell.length_a   1.000
_cell.length_b   1.000
_cell.length_c   1.000
_cell.angle_alpha   90.00
_cell.angle_beta   90.00
_cell.angle_gamma   90.00
#
_symmetry.space_group_name_H-M   'P 1'
#
loop_
_entity.id
_entity.type
_entity.pdbx_description
1 polymer ?
#
loop_
_entity_poly.entity_id
_entity_poly.type
_entity_poly.pdbx_seq_one_letter_code
_entity_poly.pdbx_strand_id
1 'polypeptide(L)'
;MRLHHHQFRHRPLGTAVVIALLTLVGACTGGSAGDEEPPSVQELADGELAGGQAVDRIEVSESPTEGTVDVAVVMDAGATAAQAGEVADDARAFAERHRKRAASRWTSQLYVGEPGSSSVQVEIYPTVDESAGQDVADAFALASLPGVTSASFAGGTPYIEVGEVADVVALVPRLRASPAWDEGGNVHAGDDRLRIMDEPRRVTTAQLEAIARASDRYPDGSFAVEAAASGERYPEVFVNHVTSEQATEITRTFTDTSLASDNTEGYELDFTMRAESASDPAATVDSAGTFGR
;
A
#
# COMPACT_ATOMS: atom_id res chain seq x y z
N MET A 1 36.54 -1.60 -3.99
CA MET A 1 35.45 -2.52 -3.61
C MET A 1 34.34 -2.30 -4.61
N ARG A 2 34.03 -3.30 -5.45
CA ARG A 2 33.13 -3.15 -6.62
C ARG A 2 31.68 -3.26 -6.15
N LEU A 3 30.91 -2.18 -6.29
CA LEU A 3 29.47 -2.15 -6.05
C LEU A 3 28.74 -2.61 -7.32
N HIS A 4 27.94 -3.66 -7.20
CA HIS A 4 27.01 -4.09 -8.23
C HIS A 4 25.79 -3.15 -8.22
N HIS A 5 25.65 -2.36 -9.27
CA HIS A 5 24.43 -1.60 -9.59
C HIS A 5 23.34 -2.58 -10.05
N HIS A 6 22.32 -2.80 -9.23
CA HIS A 6 21.02 -3.29 -9.71
C HIS A 6 20.11 -2.08 -9.94
N GLN A 7 19.92 -1.73 -11.21
CA GLN A 7 18.92 -0.76 -11.64
C GLN A 7 17.55 -1.45 -11.70
N PHE A 8 16.65 -1.14 -10.77
CA PHE A 8 15.22 -1.34 -11.00
C PHE A 8 14.68 -0.08 -11.69
N ARG A 9 14.35 -0.24 -12.97
CA ARG A 9 13.64 0.78 -13.74
C ARG A 9 12.16 0.66 -13.42
N HIS A 10 11.61 1.64 -12.71
CA HIS A 10 10.17 1.90 -12.75
C HIS A 10 9.81 2.42 -14.14
N ARG A 11 8.85 1.75 -14.79
CA ARG A 11 8.13 2.30 -15.94
C ARG A 11 6.70 2.60 -15.50
N PRO A 12 6.11 3.72 -15.93
CA PRO A 12 4.72 4.03 -15.67
C PRO A 12 3.86 3.21 -16.61
N LEU A 13 2.78 2.61 -16.11
CA LEU A 13 1.74 2.01 -16.94
C LEU A 13 0.40 2.60 -16.53
N GLY A 14 0.08 3.73 -17.16
CA GLY A 14 -1.29 4.06 -17.49
C GLY A 14 -1.65 3.45 -18.85
N THR A 15 -2.95 3.22 -19.02
CA THR A 15 -3.69 2.92 -20.26
C THR A 15 -4.17 1.47 -20.42
N ALA A 16 -5.51 1.36 -20.37
CA ALA A 16 -6.34 0.23 -20.75
C ALA A 16 -5.92 -0.46 -22.05
N VAL A 17 -5.88 -1.80 -22.05
CA VAL A 17 -5.83 -2.61 -23.27
C VAL A 17 -6.72 -3.86 -23.12
N VAL A 18 -7.86 -3.76 -23.79
CA VAL A 18 -8.60 -4.76 -24.57
C VAL A 18 -8.11 -6.22 -24.51
N ILE A 19 -9.02 -7.07 -24.04
CA ILE A 19 -9.04 -8.54 -24.13
C ILE A 19 -8.75 -9.00 -25.57
N ALA A 20 -7.71 -9.81 -25.74
CA ALA A 20 -7.52 -10.64 -26.93
C ALA A 20 -7.61 -12.12 -26.53
N LEU A 21 -8.77 -12.72 -26.78
CA LEU A 21 -8.98 -14.17 -26.77
C LEU A 21 -8.03 -14.83 -27.77
N LEU A 22 -7.23 -15.79 -27.31
CA LEU A 22 -6.42 -16.66 -28.16
C LEU A 22 -6.81 -18.11 -27.90
N THR A 23 -7.73 -18.62 -28.73
CA THR A 23 -8.08 -20.03 -28.85
C THR A 23 -6.90 -20.81 -29.43
N LEU A 24 -6.25 -21.65 -28.63
CA LEU A 24 -5.33 -22.67 -29.14
C LEU A 24 -6.11 -23.93 -29.52
N VAL A 25 -6.38 -24.11 -30.82
CA VAL A 25 -6.92 -25.34 -31.38
C VAL A 25 -5.75 -26.30 -31.67
N GLY A 26 -5.50 -27.23 -30.75
CA GLY A 26 -4.61 -28.38 -30.95
C GLY A 26 -5.40 -29.63 -31.30
N ALA A 27 -5.58 -29.89 -32.59
CA ALA A 27 -6.20 -31.11 -33.09
C ALA A 27 -5.22 -32.29 -33.06
N CYS A 28 -5.44 -33.24 -32.15
CA CYS A 28 -4.96 -34.63 -32.24
C CYS A 28 -6.12 -35.58 -31.93
N THR A 29 -6.70 -36.13 -32.98
CA THR A 29 -7.80 -37.11 -32.94
C THR A 29 -7.28 -38.49 -32.54
N GLY A 30 -7.81 -39.06 -31.44
CA GLY A 30 -7.65 -40.49 -31.14
C GLY A 30 -8.15 -40.95 -29.77
N GLY A 31 -9.42 -41.36 -29.69
CA GLY A 31 -9.94 -42.30 -28.66
C GLY A 31 -10.58 -41.68 -27.42
N SER A 32 -11.83 -41.19 -27.54
CA SER A 32 -12.53 -40.44 -26.49
C SER A 32 -13.11 -41.35 -25.39
N ALA A 33 -12.31 -41.60 -24.36
CA ALA A 33 -12.82 -41.92 -23.04
C ALA A 33 -13.09 -40.57 -22.35
N GLY A 34 -14.34 -40.09 -22.43
CA GLY A 34 -14.83 -38.81 -21.87
C GLY A 34 -13.75 -37.87 -21.32
N ASP A 35 -13.01 -37.22 -22.22
CA ASP A 35 -12.02 -36.20 -21.87
C ASP A 35 -12.79 -34.95 -21.45
N GLU A 36 -13.34 -34.95 -20.24
CA GLU A 36 -13.75 -33.72 -19.59
C GLU A 36 -12.49 -32.89 -19.40
N GLU A 37 -12.39 -31.79 -20.16
CA GLU A 37 -11.36 -30.78 -19.98
C GLU A 37 -11.36 -30.37 -18.50
N PRO A 38 -10.19 -30.34 -17.82
CA PRO A 38 -10.14 -29.94 -16.43
C PRO A 38 -10.75 -28.54 -16.29
N PRO A 39 -11.53 -28.27 -15.23
CA PRO A 39 -12.14 -26.97 -15.04
C PRO A 39 -11.06 -25.88 -14.97
N SER A 40 -11.37 -24.73 -15.56
CA SER A 40 -10.55 -23.53 -15.49
C SER A 40 -10.42 -23.03 -14.04
N VAL A 41 -9.39 -22.21 -13.75
CA VAL A 41 -9.24 -21.63 -12.41
C VAL A 41 -10.44 -20.75 -12.06
N GLN A 42 -11.00 -20.01 -13.02
CA GLN A 42 -12.23 -19.24 -12.83
C GLN A 42 -13.40 -20.14 -12.39
N GLU A 43 -13.64 -21.26 -13.08
CA GLU A 43 -14.74 -22.19 -12.71
C GLU A 43 -14.53 -22.80 -11.31
N LEU A 44 -13.28 -23.09 -10.95
CA LEU A 44 -12.94 -23.56 -9.60
C LEU A 44 -13.19 -22.47 -8.56
N ALA A 45 -12.77 -21.23 -8.83
CA ALA A 45 -12.96 -20.11 -7.91
C ALA A 45 -14.45 -19.78 -7.73
N ASP A 46 -15.23 -19.73 -8.82
CA ASP A 46 -16.68 -19.51 -8.76
C ASP A 46 -17.39 -20.63 -7.97
N GLY A 47 -16.98 -21.89 -8.15
CA GLY A 47 -17.57 -23.02 -7.44
C GLY A 47 -17.24 -23.07 -5.94
N GLU A 48 -16.08 -22.57 -5.54
CA GLU A 48 -15.58 -22.65 -4.16
C GLU A 48 -15.80 -21.36 -3.35
N LEU A 49 -15.73 -20.18 -3.97
CA LEU A 49 -15.72 -18.88 -3.29
C LEU A 49 -17.03 -18.09 -3.46
N ALA A 50 -17.81 -18.30 -4.53
CA ALA A 50 -19.03 -17.52 -4.77
C ALA A 50 -20.17 -17.80 -3.77
N GLY A 51 -20.04 -18.88 -2.97
CA GLY A 51 -20.98 -19.20 -1.90
C GLY A 51 -20.86 -18.33 -0.65
N GLY A 52 -19.79 -17.52 -0.55
CA GLY A 52 -19.57 -16.58 0.55
C GLY A 52 -20.66 -15.51 0.61
N GLN A 53 -21.09 -15.16 1.82
CA GLN A 53 -22.04 -14.06 1.98
C GLN A 53 -21.42 -12.75 1.48
N ALA A 54 -22.21 -11.96 0.74
CA ALA A 54 -21.84 -10.65 0.22
C ALA A 54 -20.71 -10.65 -0.84
N VAL A 55 -20.30 -11.81 -1.38
CA VAL A 55 -19.47 -11.85 -2.59
C VAL A 55 -20.34 -11.40 -3.78
N ASP A 56 -19.90 -10.35 -4.47
CA ASP A 56 -20.55 -9.84 -5.68
C ASP A 56 -20.02 -10.56 -6.92
N ARG A 57 -18.69 -10.63 -7.06
CA ARG A 57 -18.03 -11.30 -8.18
C ARG A 57 -16.61 -11.74 -7.85
N ILE A 58 -16.10 -12.65 -8.66
CA ILE A 58 -14.74 -13.16 -8.60
C ILE A 58 -14.10 -12.95 -9.96
N GLU A 59 -12.90 -12.37 -9.96
CA GLU A 59 -12.12 -12.14 -11.17
C GLU A 59 -10.80 -12.89 -11.05
N VAL A 60 -10.53 -13.80 -12.00
CA VAL A 60 -9.26 -14.53 -12.06
C VAL A 60 -8.42 -13.99 -13.22
N SER A 61 -7.17 -13.65 -12.91
CA SER A 61 -6.14 -13.32 -13.88
C SER A 61 -5.05 -14.38 -13.87
N GLU A 62 -4.77 -14.96 -15.03
CA GLU A 62 -3.69 -15.92 -15.21
C GLU A 62 -2.62 -15.34 -16.15
N SER A 63 -1.36 -15.37 -15.74
CA SER A 63 -0.19 -15.02 -16.57
C SER A 63 0.58 -16.28 -16.89
N PRO A 64 0.35 -16.93 -18.06
CA PRO A 64 1.05 -18.17 -18.42
C PRO A 64 2.56 -17.97 -18.56
N THR A 65 2.98 -16.77 -18.96
CA THR A 65 4.39 -16.41 -19.15
C THR A 65 5.14 -16.27 -17.84
N GLU A 66 4.47 -15.78 -16.80
CA GLU A 66 5.08 -15.55 -15.49
C GLU A 66 4.76 -16.68 -14.51
N GLY A 67 3.84 -17.57 -14.89
CA GLY A 67 3.27 -18.54 -13.98
C GLY A 67 2.66 -17.84 -12.78
N THR A 68 1.77 -16.88 -12.98
CA THR A 68 1.03 -16.28 -11.87
C THR A 68 -0.46 -16.49 -12.02
N VAL A 69 -1.13 -16.64 -10.89
CA VAL A 69 -2.58 -16.71 -10.77
C VAL A 69 -2.98 -15.76 -9.67
N ASP A 70 -3.78 -14.76 -10.04
CA ASP A 70 -4.28 -13.74 -9.13
C ASP A 70 -5.81 -13.84 -9.08
N VAL A 71 -6.35 -14.03 -7.89
CA VAL A 71 -7.79 -14.20 -7.65
C VAL A 71 -8.31 -12.99 -6.88
N ALA A 72 -9.04 -12.11 -7.55
CA ALA A 72 -9.70 -10.99 -6.91
C ALA A 72 -11.13 -11.38 -6.51
N VAL A 73 -11.43 -11.30 -5.22
CA VAL A 73 -12.78 -11.48 -4.67
C VAL A 73 -13.34 -10.10 -4.33
N VAL A 74 -14.38 -9.70 -5.05
CA VAL A 74 -15.05 -8.41 -4.87
C VAL A 74 -16.32 -8.63 -4.05
N MET A 75 -16.42 -7.95 -2.92
CA MET A 75 -17.55 -8.00 -2.01
C MET A 75 -18.39 -6.73 -2.10
N ASP A 76 -19.67 -6.85 -1.75
CA ASP A 76 -20.58 -5.72 -1.59
C ASP A 76 -19.99 -4.68 -0.61
N ALA A 77 -20.20 -3.40 -0.89
CA ALA A 77 -19.68 -2.31 -0.05
C ALA A 77 -20.28 -2.31 1.38
N GLY A 78 -21.41 -2.97 1.60
CA GLY A 78 -22.03 -3.18 2.90
C GLY A 78 -21.56 -4.44 3.64
N ALA A 79 -20.61 -5.20 3.09
CA ALA A 79 -20.04 -6.37 3.77
C ALA A 79 -19.41 -5.99 5.11
N THR A 80 -19.65 -6.80 6.12
CA THR A 80 -19.06 -6.61 7.46
C THR A 80 -17.65 -7.17 7.52
N ALA A 81 -16.84 -6.70 8.48
CA ALA A 81 -15.48 -7.23 8.71
C ALA A 81 -15.48 -8.75 8.95
N ALA A 82 -16.51 -9.29 9.62
CA ALA A 82 -16.63 -10.73 9.86
C ALA A 82 -16.88 -11.51 8.56
N GLN A 83 -17.81 -11.05 7.71
CA GLN A 83 -18.08 -11.68 6.41
C GLN A 83 -16.85 -11.61 5.50
N ALA A 84 -16.19 -10.45 5.45
CA ALA A 84 -14.98 -10.28 4.68
C ALA A 84 -13.83 -11.14 5.20
N GLY A 85 -13.71 -11.31 6.53
CA GLY A 85 -12.71 -12.17 7.14
C GLY A 85 -12.91 -13.66 6.80
N GLU A 86 -14.16 -14.14 6.82
CA GLU A 86 -14.50 -15.50 6.39
C GLU A 86 -14.14 -15.74 4.92
N VAL A 87 -14.51 -14.80 4.04
CA VAL A 87 -14.17 -14.88 2.59
C VAL A 87 -12.66 -14.82 2.37
N ALA A 88 -11.92 -14.01 3.14
CA ALA A 88 -10.47 -13.94 3.04
C ALA A 88 -9.79 -15.25 3.44
N ASP A 89 -10.27 -15.90 4.50
CA ASP A 89 -9.77 -17.20 4.93
C ASP A 89 -10.09 -18.30 3.91
N ASP A 90 -11.29 -18.29 3.32
CA ASP A 90 -11.66 -19.18 2.22
C ASP A 90 -10.79 -18.95 0.97
N ALA A 91 -10.54 -17.70 0.61
CA ALA A 91 -9.68 -17.32 -0.51
C ALA A 91 -8.21 -17.74 -0.29
N ARG A 92 -7.69 -17.64 0.94
CA ARG A 92 -6.37 -18.20 1.30
C ARG A 92 -6.38 -19.71 1.12
N ALA A 93 -7.35 -20.39 1.71
CA ALA A 93 -7.44 -21.85 1.67
C ALA A 93 -7.56 -22.36 0.23
N PHE A 94 -8.28 -21.64 -0.63
CA PHE A 94 -8.35 -21.88 -2.08
C PHE A 94 -6.97 -21.79 -2.73
N ALA A 95 -6.28 -20.64 -2.56
CA ALA A 95 -4.93 -20.44 -3.12
C ALA A 95 -3.93 -21.50 -2.62
N GLU A 96 -3.99 -21.89 -1.36
CA GLU A 96 -3.14 -22.93 -0.78
C GLU A 96 -3.36 -24.34 -1.35
N ARG A 97 -4.63 -24.71 -1.62
CA ARG A 97 -4.97 -25.99 -2.23
C ARG A 97 -4.44 -26.08 -3.66
N HIS A 98 -4.58 -24.99 -4.41
CA HIS A 98 -4.31 -24.98 -5.85
C HIS A 98 -2.87 -24.57 -6.21
N ARG A 99 -2.11 -23.92 -5.31
CA ARG A 99 -0.67 -23.61 -5.53
C ARG A 99 0.20 -24.83 -5.85
N LYS A 100 -0.20 -26.03 -5.42
CA LYS A 100 0.57 -27.27 -5.64
C LYS A 100 0.39 -27.83 -7.06
N ARG A 101 -0.60 -27.35 -7.81
CA ARG A 101 -0.96 -27.87 -9.14
C ARG A 101 -0.17 -27.23 -10.28
N ALA A 102 0.41 -26.06 -10.07
CA ALA A 102 1.23 -25.36 -11.04
C ALA A 102 2.44 -24.73 -10.32
N ALA A 103 3.58 -24.59 -11.00
CA ALA A 103 4.79 -23.93 -10.46
C ALA A 103 4.61 -22.40 -10.32
N SER A 104 3.40 -21.95 -10.01
CA SER A 104 2.92 -20.59 -10.17
C SER A 104 2.90 -19.85 -8.84
N ARG A 105 3.12 -18.53 -8.85
CA ARG A 105 2.79 -17.66 -7.72
C ARG A 105 1.27 -17.52 -7.69
N TRP A 106 0.67 -17.85 -6.55
CA TRP A 106 -0.75 -17.65 -6.30
C TRP A 106 -0.92 -16.50 -5.32
N THR A 107 -1.71 -15.50 -5.68
CA THR A 107 -2.17 -14.46 -4.76
C THR A 107 -3.67 -14.35 -4.83
N SER A 108 -4.29 -14.01 -3.70
CA SER A 108 -5.68 -13.63 -3.66
C SER A 108 -5.76 -12.18 -3.21
N GLN A 109 -6.75 -11.44 -3.68
CA GLN A 109 -7.01 -10.07 -3.25
C GLN A 109 -8.48 -9.98 -2.87
N LEU A 110 -8.77 -9.36 -1.74
CA LEU A 110 -10.12 -9.10 -1.29
C LEU A 110 -10.40 -7.60 -1.38
N TYR A 111 -11.52 -7.24 -1.99
CA TYR A 111 -12.01 -5.88 -2.10
C TYR A 111 -13.38 -5.76 -1.46
N VAL A 112 -13.61 -4.72 -0.67
CA VAL A 112 -14.94 -4.35 -0.17
C VAL A 112 -15.37 -3.07 -0.89
N GLY A 113 -16.34 -3.20 -1.79
CA GLY A 113 -16.67 -2.20 -2.80
C GLY A 113 -15.87 -2.35 -4.10
N GLU A 114 -16.06 -1.42 -5.02
CA GLU A 114 -15.47 -1.49 -6.36
C GLU A 114 -13.96 -1.20 -6.34
N PRO A 115 -13.13 -2.03 -7.02
CA PRO A 115 -11.69 -1.80 -7.13
C PRO A 115 -11.34 -0.38 -7.60
N GLY A 116 -10.34 0.23 -6.97
CA GLY A 116 -9.95 1.64 -7.21
C GLY A 116 -10.80 2.67 -6.48
N SER A 117 -11.92 2.25 -5.87
CA SER A 117 -12.75 3.07 -4.97
C SER A 117 -13.13 2.33 -3.69
N SER A 118 -12.53 1.16 -3.46
CA SER A 118 -12.82 0.28 -2.34
C SER A 118 -12.35 0.91 -1.03
N SER A 119 -13.20 0.85 -0.01
CA SER A 119 -12.84 1.33 1.33
C SER A 119 -11.88 0.39 2.04
N VAL A 120 -11.89 -0.90 1.67
CA VAL A 120 -10.99 -1.92 2.21
C VAL A 120 -10.43 -2.78 1.08
N GLN A 121 -9.12 -3.00 1.08
CA GLN A 121 -8.42 -3.94 0.20
C GLN A 121 -7.40 -4.77 0.97
N VAL A 122 -7.40 -6.10 0.81
CA VAL A 122 -6.42 -6.96 1.49
C VAL A 122 -5.77 -7.90 0.49
N GLU A 123 -4.45 -7.86 0.40
CA GLU A 123 -3.66 -8.84 -0.35
C GLU A 123 -3.39 -10.06 0.52
N ILE A 124 -3.75 -11.24 0.01
CA ILE A 124 -3.76 -12.50 0.73
C ILE A 124 -2.75 -13.43 0.08
N TYR A 125 -1.72 -13.75 0.84
CA TYR A 125 -0.65 -14.66 0.41
C TYR A 125 -0.84 -16.05 1.03
N PRO A 126 -0.77 -17.14 0.22
CA PRO A 126 -0.96 -18.51 0.71
C PRO A 126 0.24 -19.09 1.49
N THR A 127 1.31 -18.30 1.68
CA THR A 127 2.54 -18.73 2.38
C THR A 127 2.84 -17.90 3.62
N VAL A 128 2.01 -16.89 3.89
CA VAL A 128 2.16 -15.98 5.02
C VAL A 128 1.37 -16.59 6.19
N ASP A 129 2.00 -16.68 7.36
CA ASP A 129 1.45 -17.38 8.54
C ASP A 129 0.37 -16.53 9.24
N GLU A 130 0.36 -15.22 8.97
CA GLU A 130 -0.60 -14.25 9.45
C GLU A 130 -2.01 -14.55 8.91
N SER A 131 -3.03 -14.36 9.76
CA SER A 131 -4.43 -14.62 9.41
C SER A 131 -4.98 -13.51 8.52
N ALA A 132 -5.58 -13.86 7.38
CA ALA A 132 -6.22 -12.86 6.50
C ALA A 132 -7.49 -12.34 7.12
N GLY A 133 -8.23 -13.18 7.86
CA GLY A 133 -9.32 -12.69 8.71
C GLY A 133 -8.87 -11.57 9.66
N GLN A 134 -7.67 -11.68 10.24
CA GLN A 134 -7.09 -10.62 11.08
C GLN A 134 -6.71 -9.38 10.25
N ASP A 135 -6.00 -9.53 9.13
CA ASP A 135 -5.66 -8.40 8.23
C ASP A 135 -6.92 -7.64 7.77
N VAL A 136 -8.00 -8.37 7.46
CA VAL A 136 -9.30 -7.78 7.13
C VAL A 136 -9.89 -7.04 8.33
N ALA A 137 -9.91 -7.64 9.52
CA ALA A 137 -10.43 -6.98 10.72
C ALA A 137 -9.66 -5.68 11.02
N ASP A 138 -8.34 -5.70 10.87
CA ASP A 138 -7.46 -4.55 11.05
C ASP A 138 -7.68 -3.49 9.97
N ALA A 139 -7.84 -3.88 8.70
CA ALA A 139 -8.18 -2.97 7.61
C ALA A 139 -9.53 -2.26 7.86
N PHE A 140 -10.55 -2.99 8.30
CA PHE A 140 -11.84 -2.38 8.68
C PHE A 140 -11.72 -1.44 9.87
N ALA A 141 -10.92 -1.80 10.89
CA ALA A 141 -10.69 -0.94 12.05
C ALA A 141 -10.03 0.38 11.62
N LEU A 142 -9.00 0.32 10.77
CA LEU A 142 -8.32 1.51 10.25
C LEU A 142 -9.21 2.33 9.30
N ALA A 143 -9.95 1.68 8.40
CA ALA A 143 -10.91 2.34 7.49
C ALA A 143 -12.03 3.09 8.25
N SER A 144 -12.36 2.66 9.47
CA SER A 144 -13.36 3.32 10.31
C SER A 144 -12.87 4.61 10.99
N LEU A 145 -11.57 4.91 10.92
CA LEU A 145 -11.01 6.11 11.53
C LEU A 145 -11.46 7.37 10.77
N PRO A 146 -11.85 8.46 11.46
CA PRO A 146 -12.27 9.68 10.79
C PRO A 146 -11.16 10.26 9.91
N GLY A 147 -11.49 10.59 8.65
CA GLY A 147 -10.57 11.12 7.64
C GLY A 147 -10.02 10.05 6.69
N VAL A 148 -10.09 8.77 7.06
CA VAL A 148 -9.67 7.66 6.19
C VAL A 148 -10.71 7.42 5.10
N THR A 149 -10.25 7.35 3.87
CA THR A 149 -11.07 7.08 2.68
C THR A 149 -10.91 5.64 2.19
N SER A 150 -9.72 5.07 2.37
CA SER A 150 -9.44 3.67 2.08
C SER A 150 -8.36 3.15 3.03
N ALA A 151 -8.47 1.88 3.40
CA ALA A 151 -7.42 1.16 4.10
C ALA A 151 -7.10 -0.12 3.34
N SER A 152 -5.82 -0.42 3.21
CA SER A 152 -5.37 -1.65 2.59
C SER A 152 -4.24 -2.31 3.35
N PHE A 153 -4.12 -3.62 3.20
CA PHE A 153 -3.02 -4.42 3.73
C PHE A 153 -2.35 -5.17 2.59
N ALA A 154 -1.03 -5.00 2.48
CA ALA A 154 -0.21 -5.71 1.52
C ALA A 154 1.01 -6.29 2.22
N GLY A 155 1.11 -7.62 2.26
CA GLY A 155 2.20 -8.32 2.93
C GLY A 155 2.35 -7.93 4.42
N GLY A 156 1.22 -7.81 5.12
CA GLY A 156 1.16 -7.43 6.54
C GLY A 156 1.44 -5.95 6.83
N THR A 157 1.78 -5.14 5.84
CA THR A 157 1.99 -3.70 6.02
C THR A 157 0.69 -2.95 5.70
N PRO A 158 0.15 -2.13 6.63
CA PRO A 158 -1.01 -1.32 6.35
C PRO A 158 -0.67 -0.10 5.49
N TYR A 159 -1.63 0.30 4.67
CA TYR A 159 -1.56 1.46 3.79
C TYR A 159 -2.90 2.18 3.80
N ILE A 160 -2.90 3.48 4.10
CA ILE A 160 -4.09 4.29 4.36
C ILE A 160 -4.11 5.48 3.43
N GLU A 161 -5.26 5.68 2.78
CA GLU A 161 -5.56 6.87 1.98
C GLU A 161 -6.44 7.82 2.80
N VAL A 162 -6.02 9.08 2.86
CA VAL A 162 -6.69 10.17 3.57
C VAL A 162 -7.08 11.23 2.55
N GLY A 163 -8.32 11.70 2.59
CA GLY A 163 -8.80 12.66 1.60
C GLY A 163 -8.00 13.97 1.62
N GLU A 164 -7.85 14.56 2.80
CA GLU A 164 -7.22 15.87 2.99
C GLU A 164 -5.98 15.78 3.90
N VAL A 165 -4.92 16.52 3.56
CA VAL A 165 -3.69 16.58 4.37
C VAL A 165 -3.97 17.08 5.80
N ALA A 166 -4.93 18.00 5.96
CA ALA A 166 -5.32 18.55 7.26
C ALA A 166 -5.81 17.48 8.24
N ASP A 167 -6.42 16.39 7.75
CA ASP A 167 -6.95 15.32 8.59
C ASP A 167 -5.83 14.42 9.16
N VAL A 168 -4.67 14.36 8.50
CA VAL A 168 -3.54 13.51 8.90
C VAL A 168 -3.05 13.85 10.31
N VAL A 169 -3.03 15.14 10.66
CA VAL A 169 -2.59 15.61 11.99
C VAL A 169 -3.43 14.99 13.11
N ALA A 170 -4.75 14.91 12.93
CA ALA A 170 -5.65 14.31 13.91
C ALA A 170 -5.66 12.77 13.83
N LEU A 171 -5.28 12.21 12.68
CA LEU A 171 -5.26 10.78 12.41
C LEU A 171 -4.05 10.08 13.04
N VAL A 172 -2.84 10.65 12.96
CA VAL A 172 -1.60 10.00 13.41
C VAL A 172 -1.69 9.47 14.85
N PRO A 173 -2.16 10.23 15.86
CA PRO A 173 -2.28 9.69 17.22
C PRO A 173 -3.25 8.51 17.33
N ARG A 174 -4.27 8.45 16.47
CA ARG A 174 -5.25 7.35 16.44
C ARG A 174 -4.66 6.10 15.79
N LEU A 175 -3.94 6.27 14.68
CA LEU A 175 -3.18 5.18 14.06
C LEU A 175 -2.22 4.57 15.08
N ARG A 176 -1.41 5.41 15.75
CA ARG A 176 -0.46 5.00 16.80
C ARG A 176 -1.08 4.33 18.03
N ALA A 177 -2.38 4.49 18.24
CA ALA A 177 -3.10 3.82 19.31
C ALA A 177 -3.75 2.50 18.86
N SER A 178 -3.73 2.21 17.57
CA SER A 178 -4.28 0.99 16.98
C SER A 178 -3.23 -0.13 16.99
N PRO A 179 -3.56 -1.33 17.49
CA PRO A 179 -2.67 -2.49 17.40
C PRO A 179 -2.27 -2.84 15.95
N ALA A 180 -3.16 -2.57 15.00
CA ALA A 180 -2.92 -2.75 13.56
C ALA A 180 -1.80 -1.86 13.00
N TRP A 181 -1.26 -0.93 13.79
CA TRP A 181 -0.22 0.02 13.41
C TRP A 181 1.02 -0.06 14.29
N ASP A 182 1.16 -1.11 15.11
CA ASP A 182 2.26 -1.27 16.06
C ASP A 182 3.64 -1.29 15.37
N GLU A 183 3.70 -1.81 14.14
CA GLU A 183 4.89 -1.83 13.29
C GLU A 183 4.99 -0.63 12.36
N GLY A 184 4.01 0.26 12.37
CA GLY A 184 3.89 1.36 11.43
C GLY A 184 3.13 0.99 10.16
N GLY A 185 3.26 1.82 9.14
CA GLY A 185 2.47 1.71 7.93
C GLY A 185 2.69 2.86 6.98
N ASN A 186 1.90 2.92 5.92
CA ASN A 186 1.96 3.98 4.93
C ASN A 186 0.71 4.85 5.00
N VAL A 187 0.87 6.17 4.98
CA VAL A 187 -0.24 7.12 4.90
C VAL A 187 -0.03 8.01 3.68
N HIS A 188 -1.02 8.06 2.80
CA HIS A 188 -1.07 8.94 1.66
C HIS A 188 -2.23 9.93 1.83
N ALA A 189 -2.00 11.20 1.45
CA ALA A 189 -3.00 12.24 1.59
C ALA A 189 -2.88 13.33 0.52
N GLY A 190 -4.04 13.89 0.14
CA GLY A 190 -4.16 15.06 -0.74
C GLY A 190 -3.53 14.85 -2.12
N ASP A 191 -3.94 13.80 -2.83
CA ASP A 191 -3.42 13.43 -4.15
C ASP A 191 -1.88 13.25 -4.17
N ASP A 192 -1.36 12.39 -3.28
CA ASP A 192 0.08 12.11 -3.10
C ASP A 192 0.96 13.30 -2.66
N ARG A 193 0.35 14.43 -2.26
CA ARG A 193 1.11 15.57 -1.72
C ARG A 193 1.82 15.25 -0.42
N LEU A 194 1.24 14.39 0.39
CA LEU A 194 1.87 13.87 1.61
C LEU A 194 1.92 12.35 1.55
N ARG A 195 3.13 11.80 1.63
CA ARG A 195 3.37 10.35 1.73
C ARG A 195 4.20 10.09 2.97
N ILE A 196 3.68 9.31 3.91
CA ILE A 196 4.39 8.99 5.15
C ILE A 196 4.59 7.49 5.20
N MET A 197 5.84 7.03 5.11
CA MET A 197 6.23 5.73 5.59
C MET A 197 6.57 5.83 7.07
N ASP A 198 5.62 5.41 7.90
CA ASP A 198 5.67 5.57 9.33
C ASP A 198 6.44 4.43 9.99
N GLU A 199 7.48 4.77 10.78
CA GLU A 199 8.30 3.83 11.55
C GLU A 199 8.27 4.21 13.05
N PRO A 200 7.36 3.62 13.85
CA PRO A 200 7.12 4.00 15.25
C PRO A 200 8.34 4.04 16.15
N ARG A 201 9.33 3.21 15.86
CA ARG A 201 10.56 3.11 16.66
C ARG A 201 11.53 4.27 16.42
N ARG A 202 11.35 5.02 15.33
CA ARG A 202 12.31 5.99 14.79
C ARG A 202 11.72 7.36 14.51
N VAL A 203 10.41 7.45 14.28
CA VAL A 203 9.71 8.71 14.00
C VAL A 203 8.68 8.98 15.10
N THR A 204 8.81 10.12 15.79
CA THR A 204 7.87 10.47 16.85
C THR A 204 6.55 11.00 16.27
N THR A 205 5.46 10.88 17.03
CA THR A 205 4.17 11.50 16.66
C THR A 205 4.31 13.00 16.42
N ALA A 206 5.09 13.71 17.24
CA ALA A 206 5.30 15.15 17.10
C ALA A 206 6.02 15.52 15.78
N GLN A 207 6.98 14.71 15.34
CA GLN A 207 7.65 14.89 14.05
C GLN A 207 6.67 14.69 12.89
N LEU A 208 5.86 13.62 12.90
CA LEU A 208 4.83 13.39 11.89
C LEU A 208 3.80 14.51 11.83
N GLU A 209 3.34 15.00 12.99
CA GLU A 209 2.43 16.15 13.05
C GLU A 209 3.06 17.42 12.46
N ALA A 210 4.34 17.68 12.74
CA ALA A 210 5.06 18.83 12.18
C ALA A 210 5.15 18.75 10.65
N ILE A 211 5.43 17.56 10.11
CA ILE A 211 5.48 17.30 8.66
C ILE A 211 4.09 17.51 8.03
N ALA A 212 3.04 16.91 8.61
CA ALA A 212 1.67 17.04 8.10
C ALA A 212 1.18 18.50 8.14
N ARG A 213 1.45 19.26 9.21
CA ARG A 213 1.13 20.69 9.29
C ARG A 213 1.88 21.53 8.27
N ALA A 214 3.15 21.21 8.00
CA ALA A 214 3.91 21.89 6.95
C ALA A 214 3.32 21.61 5.56
N SER A 215 2.97 20.35 5.29
CA SER A 215 2.33 19.95 4.02
C SER A 215 0.96 20.59 3.81
N ASP A 216 0.14 20.70 4.85
CA ASP A 216 -1.15 21.40 4.80
C ASP A 216 -0.97 22.89 4.48
N ARG A 217 0.02 23.53 5.14
CA ARG A 217 0.31 24.95 4.97
C ARG A 217 0.86 25.32 3.59
N TYR A 218 1.58 24.41 2.94
CA TYR A 218 2.22 24.66 1.64
C TYR A 218 1.66 23.72 0.57
N PRO A 219 0.49 24.07 -0.02
CA PRO A 219 -0.24 23.12 -0.85
C PRO A 219 0.38 22.79 -2.20
N ASP A 220 1.33 23.60 -2.66
CA ASP A 220 2.10 23.30 -3.88
C ASP A 220 3.32 22.40 -3.60
N GLY A 221 3.67 22.20 -2.31
CA GLY A 221 4.79 21.37 -1.89
C GLY A 221 4.43 19.89 -1.79
N SER A 222 5.40 19.03 -2.09
CA SER A 222 5.31 17.58 -1.89
C SER A 222 6.19 17.14 -0.75
N PHE A 223 5.64 16.38 0.19
CA PHE A 223 6.29 15.93 1.41
C PHE A 223 6.28 14.40 1.44
N ALA A 224 7.44 13.80 1.66
CA ALA A 224 7.57 12.36 1.77
C ALA A 224 8.42 11.99 2.98
N VAL A 225 7.99 10.99 3.76
CA VAL A 225 8.84 10.27 4.70
C VAL A 225 9.10 8.91 4.08
N GLU A 226 10.34 8.63 3.71
CA GLU A 226 10.70 7.40 3.01
C GLU A 226 11.82 6.67 3.75
N ALA A 227 11.83 5.35 3.69
CA ALA A 227 13.01 4.57 4.05
C ALA A 227 13.22 3.41 3.07
N ALA A 228 14.32 2.67 3.25
CA ALA A 228 14.60 1.50 2.44
C ALA A 228 13.47 0.45 2.55
N ALA A 229 12.98 -0.03 1.40
CA ALA A 229 11.93 -1.05 1.35
C ALA A 229 12.34 -2.42 1.94
N SER A 230 13.64 -2.66 2.11
CA SER A 230 14.20 -3.90 2.65
C SER A 230 15.34 -3.63 3.62
N GLY A 231 15.42 -4.44 4.68
CA GLY A 231 16.43 -4.32 5.71
C GLY A 231 16.03 -3.33 6.79
N GLU A 232 17.04 -2.78 7.47
CA GLU A 232 16.83 -1.81 8.53
C GLU A 232 16.36 -0.46 7.96
N ARG A 233 15.20 0.02 8.43
CA ARG A 233 14.47 1.16 7.85
C ARG A 233 14.85 2.46 8.53
N TYR A 234 15.71 3.27 7.92
CA TYR A 234 16.11 4.58 8.44
C TYR A 234 15.33 5.68 7.70
N PRO A 235 14.26 6.25 8.28
CA PRO A 235 13.40 7.18 7.58
C PRO A 235 14.10 8.53 7.36
N GLU A 236 13.90 9.11 6.19
CA GLU A 236 14.33 10.47 5.86
C GLU A 236 13.13 11.26 5.32
N VAL A 237 13.08 12.56 5.63
CA VAL A 237 12.05 13.46 5.11
C VAL A 237 12.53 14.15 3.85
N PHE A 238 11.76 14.05 2.77
CA PHE A 238 11.98 14.77 1.52
C PHE A 238 10.90 15.81 1.32
N VAL A 239 11.31 17.05 1.04
CA VAL A 239 10.39 18.14 0.65
C VAL A 239 10.78 18.68 -0.72
N ASN A 240 9.81 18.74 -1.63
CA ASN A 240 9.98 19.26 -2.98
C ASN A 240 8.92 20.31 -3.30
N HIS A 241 9.11 21.06 -4.38
CA HIS A 241 8.14 22.02 -4.91
C HIS A 241 7.76 23.14 -3.93
N VAL A 242 8.74 23.58 -3.13
CA VAL A 242 8.59 24.72 -2.22
C VAL A 242 9.45 25.88 -2.70
N THR A 243 9.08 27.11 -2.37
CA THR A 243 9.92 28.29 -2.60
C THR A 243 11.05 28.36 -1.57
N SER A 244 12.10 29.13 -1.87
CA SER A 244 13.21 29.37 -0.93
C SER A 244 12.76 29.97 0.43
N GLU A 245 11.74 30.82 0.43
CA GLU A 245 11.16 31.39 1.66
C GLU A 245 10.44 30.33 2.48
N GLN A 246 9.61 29.50 1.82
CA GLN A 246 8.93 28.37 2.47
C GLN A 246 9.92 27.36 3.04
N ALA A 247 10.98 27.01 2.30
CA ALA A 247 12.03 26.11 2.79
C ALA A 247 12.72 26.65 4.05
N THR A 248 12.94 27.97 4.13
CA THR A 248 13.49 28.61 5.33
C THR A 248 12.54 28.47 6.53
N GLU A 249 11.23 28.68 6.32
CA GLU A 249 10.24 28.50 7.38
C GLU A 249 10.10 27.03 7.81
N ILE A 250 10.08 26.10 6.86
CA ILE A 250 10.04 24.65 7.14
C ILE A 250 11.28 24.23 7.91
N THR A 251 12.47 24.67 7.48
CA THR A 251 13.74 24.41 8.19
C THR A 251 13.61 24.83 9.64
N ARG A 252 13.20 26.08 9.90
CA ARG A 252 13.03 26.62 11.25
C ARG A 252 12.04 25.81 12.09
N THR A 253 10.97 25.30 11.48
CA THR A 253 10.02 24.43 12.17
C THR A 253 10.62 23.06 12.48
N PHE A 254 11.26 22.40 11.52
CA PHE A 254 11.83 21.06 11.71
C PHE A 254 13.02 21.06 12.68
N THR A 255 13.80 22.14 12.73
CA THR A 255 14.93 22.30 13.67
C THR A 255 14.52 22.83 15.05
N ASP A 256 13.23 22.99 15.34
CA ASP A 256 12.76 23.34 16.68
C ASP A 256 13.17 22.26 17.67
N THR A 257 13.90 22.63 18.73
CA THR A 257 14.48 21.68 19.69
C THR A 257 13.45 20.86 20.45
N SER A 258 12.17 21.27 20.47
CA SER A 258 11.07 20.45 20.99
C SER A 258 10.74 19.22 20.13
N LEU A 259 11.20 19.19 18.87
CA LEU A 259 11.09 18.06 17.96
C LEU A 259 12.32 17.13 17.99
N ALA A 260 13.31 17.43 18.83
CA ALA A 260 14.43 16.53 19.06
C ALA A 260 13.91 15.16 19.52
N SER A 261 14.58 14.09 19.09
CA SER A 261 14.10 12.73 19.26
C SER A 261 14.03 12.29 20.72
N ASP A 262 12.84 11.85 21.16
CA ASP A 262 12.62 10.94 22.29
C ASP A 262 12.08 9.58 21.77
N ASN A 263 12.44 9.17 20.54
CA ASN A 263 12.06 7.85 20.03
C ASN A 263 12.84 6.73 20.73
N THR A 264 12.32 5.51 20.66
CA THR A 264 12.85 4.36 21.43
C THR A 264 14.28 3.97 21.07
N GLU A 265 14.74 4.30 19.86
CA GLU A 265 16.06 3.92 19.37
C GLU A 265 17.09 5.07 19.42
N GLY A 266 16.67 6.27 19.85
CA GLY A 266 17.51 7.48 19.80
C GLY A 266 17.90 7.88 18.38
N TYR A 267 17.11 7.50 17.38
CA TYR A 267 17.33 7.83 15.98
C TYR A 267 17.05 9.31 15.71
N GLU A 268 17.90 9.96 14.92
CA GLU A 268 17.67 11.35 14.54
C GLU A 268 17.08 11.39 13.15
N LEU A 269 15.93 12.05 13.01
CA LEU A 269 15.25 12.14 11.73
C LEU A 269 15.90 13.24 10.89
N ASP A 270 16.52 12.84 9.78
CA ASP A 270 17.10 13.77 8.82
C ASP A 270 16.05 14.24 7.81
N PHE A 271 16.29 15.42 7.24
CA PHE A 271 15.48 15.95 6.15
C PHE A 271 16.35 16.57 5.05
N THR A 272 15.90 16.40 3.82
CA THR A 272 16.42 17.04 2.63
C THR A 272 15.29 17.80 1.94
N MET A 273 15.54 19.04 1.53
CA MET A 273 14.56 19.86 0.80
C MET A 273 15.15 20.43 -0.47
N ARG A 274 14.37 20.39 -1.53
CA ARG A 274 14.65 21.04 -2.80
C ARG A 274 13.65 22.18 -3.02
N ALA A 275 14.17 23.39 -3.00
CA ALA A 275 13.40 24.60 -3.19
C ALA A 275 13.64 25.23 -4.57
N GLU A 276 12.64 25.88 -5.13
CA GLU A 276 12.80 26.77 -6.28
C GLU A 276 13.52 28.05 -5.87
N SER A 277 14.50 28.46 -6.67
CA SER A 277 15.29 29.67 -6.40
C SER A 277 14.44 30.92 -6.65
N ALA A 278 14.43 31.82 -5.66
CA ALA A 278 13.74 33.11 -5.78
C ALA A 278 14.32 34.02 -6.88
N SER A 279 15.59 33.85 -7.24
CA SER A 279 16.29 34.67 -8.24
C SER A 279 16.24 34.10 -9.65
N ASP A 280 15.99 32.79 -9.79
CA ASP A 280 15.91 32.08 -11.06
C ASP A 280 14.94 30.89 -10.92
N PRO A 281 13.70 30.98 -11.42
CA PRO A 281 12.72 29.88 -11.33
C PRO A 281 13.16 28.57 -12.01
N ALA A 282 14.19 28.59 -12.86
CA ALA A 282 14.75 27.38 -13.45
C ALA A 282 15.83 26.72 -12.59
N ALA A 283 16.30 27.39 -11.53
CA ALA A 283 17.31 26.90 -10.61
C ALA A 283 16.67 26.38 -9.31
N THR A 284 17.28 25.34 -8.74
CA THR A 284 16.88 24.79 -7.44
C THR A 284 17.97 25.03 -6.38
N VAL A 285 17.54 25.22 -5.14
CA VAL A 285 18.40 25.30 -3.96
C VAL A 285 18.10 24.09 -3.09
N ASP A 286 19.12 23.27 -2.85
CA ASP A 286 19.01 22.14 -1.94
C ASP A 286 19.43 22.59 -0.52
N SER A 287 18.70 22.12 0.48
CA SER A 287 19.01 22.32 1.90
C SER A 287 18.77 21.01 2.66
N ALA A 288 19.48 20.82 3.77
CA ALA A 288 19.32 19.63 4.59
C ALA A 288 19.51 19.98 6.07
N GLY A 289 18.97 19.16 6.95
CA GLY A 289 19.11 19.30 8.39
C GLY A 289 18.60 18.06 9.13
N THR A 290 18.56 18.18 10.45
CA THR A 290 18.10 17.11 11.34
C THR A 290 17.04 17.70 12.26
N PHE A 291 15.97 16.95 12.52
CA PHE A 291 14.90 17.42 13.39
C PHE A 291 15.43 17.76 14.80
N GLY A 292 15.07 18.94 15.29
CA GLY A 292 15.48 19.46 16.59
C GLY A 292 16.94 19.90 16.74
N ARG A 293 17.68 20.13 15.65
CA ARG A 293 19.09 20.58 15.66
C ARG A 293 19.37 21.85 14.87
#